data_AF-A0A1D2R3G8-F1
#
_entry.id   AF-A0A1D2R3G8-F1
#
_cell.length_a   1.000
_cell.length_b   1.000
_cell.length_c   1.000
_cell.angle_alpha   90.00
_cell.angle_beta   90.00
_cell.angle_gamma   90.00
#
_symmetry.space_group_name_H-M   'P 1'
#
loop_
_entity.id
_entity.type
_entity.pdbx_description
1 polymer ?
#
loop_
_entity_poly.entity_id
_entity_poly.type
_entity_poly.pdbx_seq_one_letter_code
_entity_poly.pdbx_strand_id
1 'polypeptide(L)'
;MAENIKGADEIKIFTREELSALIARKHGKFLDEYNDEFSRMKGEDRMKNYAKGRAVVLHDKEDILNYWAEELENEKKQLLERKRQILEAPRDIEKIKNEILIKEKLALSMDEDRKRQVEWEIEKLNSEIDDLKKLMDSDVAEIDSIISGLNEGIKRYADEAEESKKNMEEMQKLSSTPLTSEYQYDWLEQRVKSHEEALDYWKGKHKGYKG
;
A
#
# COMPACT_ATOMS: atom_id res chain seq x y z
N MET A 1 -4.64 46.69 8.57
CA MET A 1 -3.92 45.72 7.74
C MET A 1 -4.08 44.36 8.37
N ALA A 2 -4.70 43.43 7.66
CA ALA A 2 -4.57 41.99 7.83
C ALA A 2 -5.17 41.38 6.57
N GLU A 3 -4.31 40.87 5.70
CA GLU A 3 -4.67 40.11 4.51
C GLU A 3 -5.24 38.77 4.95
N ASN A 4 -6.37 38.37 4.37
CA ASN A 4 -6.94 37.05 4.57
C ASN A 4 -6.75 36.24 3.29
N ILE A 5 -5.91 35.22 3.39
CA ILE A 5 -5.51 34.30 2.33
C ILE A 5 -6.73 33.46 1.93
N LYS A 6 -7.18 33.58 0.68
CA LYS A 6 -8.13 32.66 0.04
C LYS A 6 -7.35 31.54 -0.63
N GLY A 7 -7.48 30.32 -0.14
CA GLY A 7 -6.89 29.15 -0.77
C GLY A 7 -6.97 27.91 0.12
N ALA A 8 -8.17 27.38 0.32
CA ALA A 8 -8.36 26.02 0.79
C ALA A 8 -9.43 25.38 -0.11
N ASP A 9 -9.00 24.50 -1.01
CA ASP A 9 -9.91 23.65 -1.76
C ASP A 9 -10.67 22.78 -0.75
N GLU A 10 -11.98 22.99 -0.67
CA GLU A 10 -12.87 22.22 0.19
C GLU A 10 -12.85 20.76 -0.25
N ILE A 11 -12.41 19.85 0.62
CA ILE A 11 -12.51 18.40 0.41
C ILE A 11 -13.99 18.05 0.28
N LYS A 12 -14.42 17.75 -0.95
CA LYS A 12 -15.82 17.43 -1.24
C LYS A 12 -16.09 15.96 -0.92
N ILE A 13 -16.80 15.72 0.17
CA ILE A 13 -17.26 14.38 0.56
C ILE A 13 -18.52 14.07 -0.25
N PHE A 14 -18.47 13.04 -1.09
CA PHE A 14 -19.61 12.59 -1.89
C PHE A 14 -20.39 11.51 -1.15
N THR A 15 -21.71 11.55 -1.25
CA THR A 15 -22.57 10.42 -0.89
C THR A 15 -22.32 9.24 -1.82
N ARG A 16 -22.72 8.04 -1.40
CA ARG A 16 -22.54 6.81 -2.20
C ARG A 16 -23.26 6.92 -3.55
N GLU A 17 -24.42 7.55 -3.57
CA GLU A 17 -25.24 7.80 -4.74
C GLU A 17 -24.55 8.77 -5.70
N GLU A 18 -24.00 9.88 -5.18
CA GLU A 18 -23.25 10.85 -5.97
C GLU A 18 -21.96 10.25 -6.55
N LEU A 19 -21.23 9.47 -5.75
CA LEU A 19 -20.04 8.77 -6.19
C LEU A 19 -20.36 7.75 -7.30
N SER A 20 -21.43 6.97 -7.12
CA SER A 20 -21.89 5.99 -8.12
C SER A 20 -22.32 6.66 -9.43
N ALA A 21 -23.03 7.78 -9.35
CA ALA A 21 -23.44 8.56 -10.52
C ALA A 21 -22.23 9.20 -11.25
N LEU A 22 -21.24 9.68 -10.51
CA LEU A 22 -20.00 10.21 -11.07
C LEU A 22 -19.18 9.12 -11.77
N ILE A 23 -19.07 7.94 -11.14
CA ILE A 23 -18.40 6.77 -11.72
C ILE A 23 -19.13 6.32 -13.00
N ALA A 24 -20.46 6.21 -12.97
CA ALA A 24 -21.25 5.84 -14.15
C ALA A 24 -21.11 6.85 -15.28
N ARG A 25 -21.12 8.16 -14.98
CA ARG A 25 -20.89 9.22 -15.98
C ARG A 25 -19.48 9.11 -16.59
N LYS A 26 -18.48 8.79 -15.77
CA LYS A 26 -17.09 8.60 -16.23
C LYS A 26 -16.98 7.40 -17.18
N HIS A 27 -17.59 6.27 -16.84
CA HIS A 27 -17.64 5.10 -17.72
C HIS A 27 -18.41 5.34 -19.02
N GLY A 28 -19.53 6.08 -18.97
CA GLY A 28 -20.28 6.47 -20.17
C GLY A 28 -19.45 7.34 -21.11
N LYS A 29 -18.73 8.33 -20.57
CA LYS A 29 -17.82 9.16 -21.35
C LYS A 29 -16.71 8.36 -22.02
N PHE A 30 -16.10 7.40 -21.30
CA PHE A 30 -15.10 6.52 -21.89
C PHE A 30 -15.67 5.63 -22.99
N LEU A 31 -16.89 5.13 -22.84
CA LEU A 31 -17.57 4.37 -23.89
C LEU A 31 -17.80 5.20 -25.15
N ASP A 32 -18.25 6.44 -25.01
CA ASP A 32 -18.44 7.34 -26.15
C ASP A 32 -17.11 7.62 -26.86
N GLU A 33 -16.04 7.86 -26.09
CA GLU A 33 -14.68 8.07 -26.60
C GLU A 33 -14.15 6.83 -27.33
N TYR A 34 -14.31 5.63 -26.75
CA TYR A 34 -13.87 4.38 -27.38
C TYR A 34 -14.68 4.02 -28.62
N ASN A 35 -15.99 4.31 -28.64
CA ASN A 35 -16.85 4.07 -29.81
C ASN A 35 -16.57 5.06 -30.95
N ASP A 36 -16.27 6.32 -30.63
CA ASP A 36 -15.84 7.33 -31.60
C ASP A 36 -14.45 7.01 -32.17
N GLU A 37 -13.53 6.55 -31.31
CA GLU A 37 -12.22 6.02 -31.71
C GLU A 37 -12.37 4.78 -32.62
N PHE A 38 -13.26 3.85 -32.26
CA PHE A 38 -13.63 2.68 -33.07
C PHE A 38 -14.27 3.06 -34.40
N SER A 39 -14.87 4.23 -34.53
CA SER A 39 -15.51 4.69 -35.77
C SER A 39 -14.52 5.43 -36.69
N ARG A 40 -13.51 6.10 -36.13
CA ARG A 40 -12.57 6.96 -36.88
C ARG A 40 -11.35 6.25 -37.43
N MET A 41 -10.97 5.12 -36.87
CA MET A 41 -9.79 4.39 -37.29
C MET A 41 -10.07 3.59 -38.59
N LYS A 42 -9.42 3.87 -39.73
CA LYS A 42 -9.46 2.98 -40.92
C LYS A 42 -8.09 2.33 -41.17
N GLY A 43 -8.05 1.06 -41.55
CA GLY A 43 -6.84 0.38 -42.08
C GLY A 43 -5.67 0.19 -41.10
N GLU A 44 -4.46 -0.05 -41.64
CA GLU A 44 -3.21 -0.36 -40.90
C GLU A 44 -2.79 0.69 -39.85
N ASP A 45 -3.22 1.95 -40.01
CA ASP A 45 -2.95 3.03 -39.05
C ASP A 45 -3.73 2.88 -37.73
N ARG A 46 -4.83 2.12 -37.73
CA ARG A 46 -5.64 1.79 -36.53
C ARG A 46 -4.80 1.08 -35.47
N MET A 47 -4.04 0.06 -35.87
CA MET A 47 -3.31 -0.79 -34.92
C MET A 47 -2.02 -0.13 -34.42
N LYS A 48 -1.36 0.66 -35.27
CA LYS A 48 -0.18 1.43 -34.87
C LYS A 48 -0.53 2.50 -33.83
N ASN A 49 -1.66 3.19 -34.00
CA ASN A 49 -2.10 4.22 -33.05
C ASN A 49 -2.59 3.61 -31.73
N TYR A 50 -3.34 2.50 -31.79
CA TYR A 50 -3.73 1.75 -30.60
C TYR A 50 -2.52 1.22 -29.82
N ALA A 51 -1.56 0.58 -30.51
CA ALA A 51 -0.35 0.05 -29.89
C ALA A 51 0.49 1.15 -29.22
N LYS A 52 0.59 2.33 -29.84
CA LYS A 52 1.23 3.52 -29.24
C LYS A 52 0.48 4.00 -27.99
N GLY A 53 -0.84 4.17 -28.07
CA GLY A 53 -1.65 4.62 -26.93
C GLY A 53 -1.63 3.62 -25.76
N ARG A 54 -1.69 2.32 -26.06
CA ARG A 54 -1.61 1.25 -25.06
C ARG A 54 -0.24 1.17 -24.41
N ALA A 55 0.84 1.37 -25.16
CA ALA A 55 2.19 1.43 -24.60
C ALA A 55 2.34 2.59 -23.61
N VAL A 56 1.76 3.78 -23.90
CA VAL A 56 1.75 4.91 -22.96
C VAL A 56 1.01 4.55 -21.67
N VAL A 57 -0.19 3.97 -21.76
CA VAL A 57 -0.95 3.56 -20.56
C VAL A 57 -0.23 2.50 -19.74
N LEU A 58 0.47 1.56 -20.38
CA LEU A 58 1.25 0.54 -19.69
C LEU A 58 2.51 1.12 -19.04
N HIS A 59 3.11 2.15 -19.63
CA HIS A 59 4.19 2.91 -19.02
C HIS A 59 3.72 3.67 -17.79
N ASP A 60 2.61 4.41 -17.89
CA ASP A 60 2.03 5.10 -16.74
C ASP A 60 1.68 4.12 -15.61
N LYS A 61 1.18 2.92 -15.97
CA LYS A 61 0.90 1.85 -15.01
C LYS A 61 2.19 1.34 -14.34
N GLU A 62 3.25 1.11 -15.11
CA GLU A 62 4.56 0.68 -14.60
C GLU A 62 5.13 1.72 -13.64
N ASP A 63 5.10 3.00 -13.99
CA ASP A 63 5.58 4.09 -13.14
C ASP A 63 4.84 4.16 -11.80
N ILE A 64 3.50 4.04 -11.84
CA ILE A 64 2.67 4.04 -10.62
C ILE A 64 3.00 2.82 -9.74
N LEU A 65 3.15 1.64 -10.33
CA LEU A 65 3.48 0.43 -9.58
C LEU A 65 4.87 0.52 -8.95
N ASN A 66 5.85 1.04 -9.69
CA ASN A 66 7.21 1.27 -9.19
C ASN A 66 7.20 2.29 -8.04
N TYR A 67 6.45 3.38 -8.17
CA TYR A 67 6.27 4.37 -7.11
C TYR A 67 5.71 3.74 -5.82
N TRP A 68 4.65 2.92 -5.93
CA TRP A 68 4.07 2.24 -4.76
C TRP A 68 5.02 1.22 -4.15
N ALA A 69 5.78 0.49 -4.96
CA ALA A 69 6.80 -0.43 -4.46
C ALA A 69 7.90 0.32 -3.67
N GLU A 70 8.33 1.48 -4.16
CA GLU A 70 9.31 2.33 -3.47
C GLU A 70 8.74 2.91 -2.16
N GLU A 71 7.48 3.34 -2.15
CA GLU A 71 6.81 3.84 -0.95
C GLU A 71 6.74 2.78 0.15
N LEU A 72 6.36 1.54 -0.20
CA LEU A 72 6.34 0.41 0.75
C LEU A 72 7.76 0.06 1.25
N GLU A 73 8.78 0.17 0.41
CA GLU A 73 10.17 -0.07 0.83
C GLU A 73 10.67 1.03 1.78
N ASN A 74 10.21 2.28 1.60
CA ASN A 74 10.49 3.37 2.53
C ASN A 74 9.78 3.18 3.88
N GLU A 75 8.51 2.75 3.88
CA GLU A 75 7.78 2.39 5.09
C GLU A 75 8.48 1.26 5.85
N LYS A 76 8.92 0.22 5.13
CA LYS A 76 9.70 -0.88 5.69
C LYS A 76 11.01 -0.41 6.34
N LYS A 77 11.74 0.54 5.73
CA LYS A 77 12.94 1.13 6.35
C LYS A 77 12.64 1.83 7.68
N GLN A 78 11.53 2.56 7.76
CA GLN A 78 11.11 3.22 9.00
C GLN A 78 10.78 2.19 10.09
N LEU A 79 10.09 1.10 9.74
CA LEU A 79 9.78 0.02 10.66
C LEU A 79 11.03 -0.73 11.14
N LEU A 80 12.02 -0.95 10.27
CA LEU A 80 13.30 -1.55 10.65
C LEU A 80 14.07 -0.67 11.62
N GLU A 81 14.07 0.65 11.43
CA GLU A 81 14.69 1.59 12.37
C GLU A 81 13.93 1.61 13.71
N ARG A 82 12.60 1.56 13.70
CA ARG A 82 11.80 1.42 14.93
C ARG A 82 12.10 0.11 15.67
N LYS A 83 12.20 -1.02 14.95
CA LYS A 83 12.59 -2.32 15.51
C LYS A 83 13.97 -2.22 16.17
N ARG A 84 14.92 -1.57 15.49
CA ARG A 84 16.25 -1.33 16.04
C ARG A 84 16.19 -0.50 17.33
N GLN A 85 15.40 0.57 17.38
CA GLN A 85 15.24 1.40 18.58
C GLN A 85 14.65 0.62 19.76
N ILE A 86 13.67 -0.27 19.52
CA ILE A 86 13.12 -1.17 20.55
C ILE A 86 14.21 -2.11 21.06
N LEU A 87 14.99 -2.72 20.15
CA LEU A 87 16.11 -3.59 20.52
C LEU A 87 17.28 -2.84 21.17
N GLU A 88 17.36 -1.51 21.00
CA GLU A 88 18.31 -0.61 21.67
C GLU A 88 17.76 -0.01 22.99
N ALA A 89 16.51 -0.29 23.35
CA ALA A 89 15.93 -0.03 24.68
C ALA A 89 16.54 -0.82 25.88
N PRO A 90 17.51 -1.75 25.77
CA PRO A 90 18.15 -2.38 26.92
C PRO A 90 18.79 -1.42 27.92
N ARG A 91 18.96 -0.13 27.59
CA ARG A 91 19.45 0.87 28.55
C ARG A 91 18.61 0.95 29.83
N ASP A 92 17.30 0.72 29.75
CA ASP A 92 16.46 0.72 30.95
C ASP A 92 16.55 -0.60 31.71
N ILE A 93 16.64 -1.74 30.99
CA ILE A 93 16.92 -3.05 31.61
C ILE A 93 18.29 -3.05 32.29
N GLU A 94 19.29 -2.41 31.71
CA GLU A 94 20.65 -2.33 32.24
C GLU A 94 20.74 -1.42 33.48
N LYS A 95 19.94 -0.34 33.54
CA LYS A 95 19.75 0.43 34.78
C LYS A 95 19.15 -0.43 35.88
N ILE A 96 18.08 -1.18 35.60
CA ILE A 96 17.44 -2.04 36.59
C ILE A 96 18.41 -3.13 37.06
N LYS A 97 19.18 -3.75 36.15
CA LYS A 97 20.24 -4.72 36.50
C LYS A 97 21.31 -4.12 37.41
N ASN A 98 21.74 -2.88 37.14
CA ASN A 98 22.70 -2.18 37.99
C ASN A 98 22.11 -1.88 39.37
N GLU A 99 20.83 -1.52 39.45
CA GLU A 99 20.13 -1.33 40.72
C GLU A 99 20.06 -2.64 41.52
N ILE A 100 19.73 -3.76 40.88
CA ILE A 100 19.76 -5.09 41.48
C ILE A 100 21.16 -5.37 42.06
N LEU A 101 22.23 -5.15 41.27
CA LEU A 101 23.60 -5.39 41.72
C LEU A 101 23.98 -4.53 42.95
N ILE A 102 23.52 -3.29 43.02
CA ILE A 102 23.74 -2.41 44.18
C ILE A 102 22.99 -2.96 45.39
N LYS A 103 21.73 -3.36 45.22
CA LYS A 103 20.89 -3.94 46.28
C LYS A 103 21.47 -5.24 46.82
N GLU A 104 21.94 -6.13 45.94
CA GLU A 104 22.62 -7.39 46.32
C GLU A 104 23.86 -7.10 47.19
N LYS A 105 24.68 -6.12 46.81
CA LYS A 105 25.86 -5.73 47.60
C LYS A 105 25.49 -5.14 48.96
N LEU A 106 24.41 -4.35 49.03
CA LEU A 106 23.93 -3.78 50.29
C LEU A 106 23.43 -4.87 51.24
N ALA A 107 22.70 -5.86 50.73
CA ALA A 107 22.15 -6.97 51.50
C ALA A 107 23.21 -7.79 52.25
N LEU A 108 24.45 -7.86 51.74
CA LEU A 108 25.55 -8.59 52.37
C LEU A 108 26.00 -8.06 53.74
N SER A 109 25.68 -6.80 54.06
CA SER A 109 26.06 -6.16 55.33
C SER A 109 24.86 -5.88 56.25
N MET A 110 23.67 -6.38 55.90
CA MET A 110 22.42 -6.15 56.63
C MET A 110 22.06 -7.31 57.57
N ASP A 111 21.23 -7.01 58.57
CA ASP A 111 20.54 -8.03 59.36
C ASP A 111 19.48 -8.78 58.54
N GLU A 112 19.06 -9.95 59.02
CA GLU A 112 18.16 -10.85 58.27
C GLU A 112 16.80 -10.23 57.92
N ASP A 113 16.23 -9.38 58.78
CA ASP A 113 14.93 -8.75 58.50
C ASP A 113 15.05 -7.72 57.37
N ARG A 114 16.10 -6.89 57.38
CA ARG A 114 16.40 -5.96 56.28
C ARG A 114 16.80 -6.68 54.99
N LYS A 115 17.55 -7.78 55.11
CA LYS A 115 17.95 -8.60 53.97
C LYS A 115 16.74 -9.18 53.23
N ARG A 116 15.74 -9.70 53.96
CA ARG A 116 14.47 -10.18 53.37
C ARG A 116 13.73 -9.08 52.61
N GLN A 117 13.75 -7.86 53.12
CA GLN A 117 13.12 -6.73 52.43
C GLN A 117 13.83 -6.42 51.10
N VAL A 118 15.17 -6.45 51.10
CA VAL A 118 15.96 -6.26 49.87
C VAL A 118 15.75 -7.39 48.87
N GLU A 119 15.67 -8.65 49.33
CA GLU A 119 15.36 -9.81 48.48
C GLU A 119 14.01 -9.64 47.76
N TRP A 120 12.97 -9.19 48.49
CA TRP A 120 11.66 -8.90 47.88
C TRP A 120 11.72 -7.77 46.84
N GLU A 121 12.49 -6.72 47.10
CA GLU A 121 12.70 -5.65 46.11
C GLU A 121 13.43 -6.16 44.86
N ILE A 122 14.42 -7.03 45.02
CA ILE A 122 15.13 -7.66 43.90
C ILE A 122 14.19 -8.55 43.07
N GLU A 123 13.33 -9.36 43.71
CA GLU A 123 12.31 -10.15 43.01
C GLU A 123 11.38 -9.25 42.19
N LYS A 124 10.95 -8.12 42.77
CA LYS A 124 10.10 -7.15 42.07
C LYS A 124 10.81 -6.57 40.83
N LEU A 125 12.08 -6.16 40.96
CA LEU A 125 12.87 -5.63 39.84
C LEU A 125 13.12 -6.68 38.75
N ASN A 126 13.33 -7.95 39.13
CA ASN A 126 13.44 -9.04 38.17
C ASN A 126 12.13 -9.28 37.41
N SER A 127 10.98 -9.22 38.09
CA SER A 127 9.67 -9.28 37.43
C SER A 127 9.48 -8.15 36.43
N GLU A 128 9.89 -6.92 36.78
CA GLU A 128 9.81 -5.75 35.90
C GLU A 128 10.68 -5.94 34.64
N ILE A 129 11.90 -6.48 34.79
CA ILE A 129 12.75 -6.84 33.65
C ILE A 129 12.04 -7.82 32.72
N ASP A 130 11.41 -8.85 33.27
CA ASP A 130 10.76 -9.88 32.45
C ASP A 130 9.51 -9.36 31.73
N ASP A 131 8.76 -8.47 32.36
CA ASP A 131 7.61 -7.82 31.72
C ASP A 131 8.06 -6.86 30.61
N LEU A 132 9.15 -6.11 30.80
CA LEU A 132 9.75 -5.29 29.75
C LEU A 132 10.22 -6.12 28.55
N LYS A 133 10.87 -7.27 28.79
CA LYS A 133 11.28 -8.17 27.70
C LYS A 133 10.08 -8.70 26.91
N LYS A 134 9.02 -9.14 27.59
CA LYS A 134 7.79 -9.61 26.92
C LYS A 134 7.17 -8.52 26.06
N LEU A 135 7.14 -7.28 26.55
CA LEU A 135 6.64 -6.14 25.78
C LEU A 135 7.50 -5.91 24.53
N MET A 136 8.82 -5.90 24.68
CA MET A 136 9.75 -5.76 23.55
C MET A 136 9.56 -6.88 22.53
N ASP A 137 9.45 -8.14 22.97
CA ASP A 137 9.24 -9.29 22.10
C ASP A 137 7.90 -9.18 21.34
N SER A 138 6.85 -8.70 22.02
CA SER A 138 5.54 -8.45 21.40
C SER A 138 5.62 -7.36 20.33
N ASP A 139 6.24 -6.21 20.64
CA ASP A 139 6.39 -5.11 19.69
C ASP A 139 7.23 -5.52 18.47
N VAL A 140 8.30 -6.29 18.70
CA VAL A 140 9.15 -6.83 17.63
C VAL A 140 8.36 -7.79 16.75
N ALA A 141 7.55 -8.68 17.34
CA ALA A 141 6.72 -9.62 16.59
C ALA A 141 5.66 -8.90 15.74
N GLU A 142 5.05 -7.84 16.26
CA GLU A 142 4.11 -7.01 15.51
C GLU A 142 4.79 -6.35 14.31
N ILE A 143 5.96 -5.74 14.51
CA ILE A 143 6.74 -5.14 13.42
C ILE A 143 7.12 -6.19 12.36
N ASP A 144 7.54 -7.38 12.76
CA ASP A 144 7.90 -8.46 11.83
C ASP A 144 6.69 -8.95 11.00
N SER A 145 5.50 -8.98 11.61
CA SER A 145 4.26 -9.26 10.89
C SER A 145 3.95 -8.18 9.84
N ILE A 146 4.10 -6.90 10.19
CA ILE A 146 3.85 -5.78 9.26
C ILE A 146 4.87 -5.83 8.10
N ILE A 147 6.17 -5.99 8.40
CA ILE A 147 7.22 -6.11 7.40
C ILE A 147 6.95 -7.28 6.44
N SER A 148 6.42 -8.39 6.94
CA SER A 148 6.08 -9.54 6.08
C SER A 148 4.97 -9.18 5.08
N GLY A 149 3.91 -8.50 5.52
CA GLY A 149 2.86 -7.99 4.63
C GLY A 149 3.37 -6.95 3.62
N LEU A 150 4.28 -6.07 4.04
CA LEU A 150 4.94 -5.11 3.13
C LEU A 150 5.75 -5.83 2.05
N ASN A 151 6.53 -6.87 2.41
CA ASN A 151 7.31 -7.64 1.44
C ASN A 151 6.42 -8.32 0.39
N GLU A 152 5.25 -8.84 0.78
CA GLU A 152 4.27 -9.39 -0.16
C GLU A 152 3.71 -8.31 -1.09
N GLY A 153 3.40 -7.13 -0.57
CA GLY A 153 2.94 -5.98 -1.35
C GLY A 153 3.98 -5.48 -2.35
N ILE A 154 5.23 -5.32 -1.91
CA ILE A 154 6.37 -4.94 -2.75
C ILE A 154 6.55 -5.95 -3.87
N LYS A 155 6.56 -7.25 -3.55
CA LYS A 155 6.71 -8.31 -4.55
C LYS A 155 5.56 -8.26 -5.56
N ARG A 156 4.31 -8.13 -5.11
CA ARG A 156 3.15 -8.04 -6.01
C ARG A 156 3.28 -6.87 -6.98
N TYR A 157 3.64 -5.69 -6.48
CA TYR A 157 3.82 -4.52 -7.36
C TYR A 157 5.00 -4.69 -8.32
N ALA A 158 6.10 -5.31 -7.89
CA ALA A 158 7.22 -5.62 -8.77
C ALA A 158 6.82 -6.62 -9.88
N ASP A 159 6.11 -7.70 -9.54
CA ASP A 159 5.62 -8.69 -10.50
C ASP A 159 4.64 -8.05 -11.51
N GLU A 160 3.72 -7.20 -11.03
CA GLU A 160 2.78 -6.47 -11.90
C GLU A 160 3.46 -5.41 -12.79
N ALA A 161 4.54 -4.77 -12.30
CA ALA A 161 5.31 -3.80 -13.06
C ALA A 161 6.09 -4.49 -14.18
N GLU A 162 6.73 -5.63 -13.88
CA GLU A 162 7.42 -6.46 -14.88
C GLU A 162 6.45 -6.97 -15.95
N GLU A 163 5.25 -7.41 -15.57
CA GLU A 163 4.21 -7.79 -16.53
C GLU A 163 3.76 -6.59 -17.38
N SER A 164 3.56 -5.40 -16.77
CA SER A 164 3.20 -4.18 -17.50
C SER A 164 4.27 -3.80 -18.52
N LYS A 165 5.54 -3.88 -18.13
CA LYS A 165 6.69 -3.63 -18.99
C LYS A 165 6.76 -4.59 -20.17
N LYS A 166 6.62 -5.90 -19.91
CA LYS A 166 6.60 -6.91 -20.98
C LYS A 166 5.47 -6.64 -21.99
N ASN A 167 4.27 -6.35 -21.49
CA ASN A 167 3.13 -5.99 -22.33
C ASN A 167 3.40 -4.71 -23.13
N MET A 168 4.11 -3.73 -22.56
CA MET A 168 4.50 -2.49 -23.23
C MET A 168 5.45 -2.78 -24.39
N GLU A 169 6.48 -3.61 -24.16
CA GLU A 169 7.44 -4.03 -25.20
C GLU A 169 6.75 -4.79 -26.34
N GLU A 170 5.78 -5.64 -26.02
CA GLU A 170 4.95 -6.33 -27.02
C GLU A 170 4.11 -5.36 -27.85
N MET A 171 3.50 -4.35 -27.21
CA MET A 171 2.76 -3.30 -27.90
C MET A 171 3.68 -2.44 -28.80
N GLN A 172 4.88 -2.10 -28.33
CA GLN A 172 5.85 -1.38 -29.17
C GLN A 172 6.27 -2.19 -30.39
N LYS A 173 6.45 -3.52 -30.26
CA LYS A 173 6.72 -4.42 -31.39
C LYS A 173 5.54 -4.49 -32.38
N LEU A 174 4.31 -4.54 -31.89
CA LEU A 174 3.10 -4.50 -32.72
C LEU A 174 2.96 -3.16 -33.47
N SER A 175 3.41 -2.05 -32.88
CA SER A 175 3.41 -0.74 -33.56
C SER A 175 4.41 -0.66 -34.73
N SER A 176 5.36 -1.60 -34.79
CA SER A 176 6.46 -1.63 -35.77
C SER A 176 6.38 -2.81 -36.77
N THR A 177 5.40 -3.72 -36.64
CA THR A 177 5.16 -4.85 -37.57
C THR A 177 3.94 -4.61 -38.48
N PRO A 178 3.97 -5.00 -39.78
CA PRO A 178 2.78 -5.01 -40.63
C PRO A 178 1.86 -6.16 -40.18
N LEU A 179 0.64 -5.86 -39.70
CA LEU A 179 -0.28 -6.84 -39.10
C LEU A 179 -1.42 -7.21 -40.06
N THR A 180 -1.58 -8.50 -40.33
CA THR A 180 -2.75 -9.10 -40.99
C THR A 180 -3.94 -9.17 -40.03
N SER A 181 -5.16 -9.11 -40.58
CA SER A 181 -6.39 -8.55 -39.98
C SER A 181 -7.10 -9.32 -38.87
N GLU A 182 -6.54 -10.36 -38.25
CA GLU A 182 -7.33 -11.33 -37.47
C GLU A 182 -7.35 -11.17 -35.94
N TYR A 183 -6.56 -10.28 -35.34
CA TYR A 183 -6.49 -10.12 -33.86
C TYR A 183 -7.07 -8.80 -33.32
N GLN A 184 -7.77 -8.02 -34.15
CA GLN A 184 -8.17 -6.63 -33.84
C GLN A 184 -9.55 -6.46 -33.19
N TYR A 185 -10.43 -7.47 -33.21
CA TYR A 185 -11.82 -7.31 -32.74
C TYR A 185 -11.98 -7.62 -31.26
N ASP A 186 -11.28 -8.63 -30.74
CA ASP A 186 -11.58 -9.20 -29.43
C ASP A 186 -11.30 -8.27 -28.23
N TRP A 187 -10.27 -7.42 -28.26
CA TRP A 187 -9.91 -6.59 -27.10
C TRP A 187 -10.77 -5.32 -26.94
N LEU A 188 -11.04 -4.63 -28.06
CA LEU A 188 -11.93 -3.46 -28.06
C LEU A 188 -13.37 -3.89 -27.79
N GLU A 189 -13.79 -5.04 -28.35
CA GLU A 189 -15.07 -5.66 -28.03
C GLU A 189 -15.14 -6.07 -26.55
N GLN A 190 -14.08 -6.66 -25.97
CA GLN A 190 -14.01 -6.97 -24.54
C GLN A 190 -14.04 -5.72 -23.65
N ARG A 191 -13.42 -4.60 -24.06
CA ARG A 191 -13.44 -3.35 -23.29
C ARG A 191 -14.75 -2.60 -23.38
N VAL A 192 -15.35 -2.53 -24.56
CA VAL A 192 -16.71 -2.00 -24.74
C VAL A 192 -17.65 -2.83 -23.88
N LYS A 193 -17.59 -4.16 -23.98
CA LYS A 193 -18.39 -5.08 -23.15
C LYS A 193 -18.14 -4.91 -21.65
N SER A 194 -16.89 -4.78 -21.21
CA SER A 194 -16.56 -4.57 -19.80
C SER A 194 -17.09 -3.23 -19.27
N HIS A 195 -17.03 -2.16 -20.06
CA HIS A 195 -17.60 -0.87 -19.68
C HIS A 195 -19.13 -0.86 -19.76
N GLU A 196 -19.74 -1.60 -20.67
CA GLU A 196 -21.19 -1.84 -20.72
C GLU A 196 -21.66 -2.60 -19.47
N GLU A 197 -20.98 -3.70 -19.11
CA GLU A 197 -21.24 -4.47 -17.89
C GLU A 197 -21.05 -3.62 -16.62
N ALA A 198 -20.00 -2.80 -16.56
CA ALA A 198 -19.78 -1.86 -15.46
C ALA A 198 -20.90 -0.81 -15.38
N LEU A 199 -21.33 -0.25 -16.51
CA LEU A 199 -22.45 0.69 -16.56
C LEU A 199 -23.74 0.03 -16.09
N ASP A 200 -24.02 -1.20 -16.50
CA ASP A 200 -25.20 -1.96 -16.07
C ASP A 200 -25.16 -2.27 -14.58
N TYR A 201 -24.00 -2.62 -14.03
CA TYR A 201 -23.81 -2.80 -12.59
C TYR A 201 -24.09 -1.51 -11.79
N TRP A 202 -23.47 -0.40 -12.21
CA TRP A 202 -23.59 0.88 -11.49
C TRP A 202 -24.97 1.54 -11.68
N LYS A 203 -25.62 1.37 -12.84
CA LYS A 203 -27.00 1.82 -13.09
C LYS A 203 -28.04 0.90 -12.46
N GLY A 204 -27.80 -0.41 -12.43
CA GLY A 204 -28.69 -1.44 -11.88
C GLY A 204 -28.88 -1.34 -10.37
N LYS A 205 -27.88 -0.85 -9.63
CA LYS A 205 -28.02 -0.57 -8.19
C LYS A 205 -29.05 0.51 -7.83
N HIS A 206 -29.56 1.29 -8.80
CA HIS A 206 -30.68 2.20 -8.58
C HIS A 206 -32.06 1.52 -8.59
N LYS A 207 -32.18 0.24 -8.97
CA LYS A 207 -33.48 -0.49 -8.97
C LYS A 207 -33.68 -1.46 -7.80
N GLY A 208 -32.66 -1.67 -6.95
CA GLY A 208 -32.65 -2.75 -5.95
C GLY A 208 -32.86 -2.37 -4.48
N TYR A 209 -32.90 -1.09 -4.13
CA TYR A 209 -33.23 -0.65 -2.77
C TYR A 209 -34.54 0.14 -2.80
N LYS A 210 -35.65 -0.59 -2.81
CA LYS A 210 -36.82 -0.16 -2.04
C LYS A 210 -36.59 -0.70 -0.63
N GLY A 211 -36.68 0.19 0.37
CA GLY A 211 -36.68 -0.20 1.77
C GLY A 211 -37.82 -1.14 2.11
#